data_AF-A0A520LU37-F1
#
_entry.id   AF-A0A520LU37-F1
#
_cell.length_a   1.000
_cell.length_b   1.000
_cell.length_c   1.000
_cell.angle_alpha   90.00
_cell.angle_beta   90.00
_cell.angle_gamma   90.00
#
_symmetry.space_group_name_H-M   'P 1'
#
loop_
_entity.id
_entity.type
_entity.pdbx_description
1 polymer ?
#
loop_
_entity_poly.entity_id
_entity_poly.type
_entity_poly.pdbx_seq_one_letter_code
_entity_poly.pdbx_strand_id
1 'polypeptide(L)'
;MMSQSQQYYKDGILLIFDEIILAEKVSPLYRAYLQTELAKAVQRRPHGWGLILAPTFLRDLELIQTKKPPILGRNDWMIDSRYAEEEKALKDFYDSKKGNSYVLEAKVNSGLIESVIETGFGYAGYVNHDGSLVLQDSAKIAKVLYGSPSPEKHAIPLYSKNEGADVDVLAGGKSKGWKLEGSVVPFTPLLYFKGDRNAGIKAVASEQGLSEERIRSLAISFFNELE
;
A
#
# COMPACT_ATOMS: atom_id res chain seq x y z
N MET A 1 5.03 40.99 11.16
CA MET A 1 4.04 40.53 10.16
C MET A 1 4.69 39.43 9.36
N MET A 2 4.23 38.18 9.50
CA MET A 2 4.69 37.11 8.60
C MET A 2 4.06 37.31 7.22
N SER A 3 4.86 37.13 6.17
CA SER A 3 4.41 37.18 4.78
C SER A 3 3.28 36.18 4.55
N GLN A 4 2.22 36.58 3.85
CA GLN A 4 1.10 35.69 3.48
C GLN A 4 1.60 34.40 2.81
N SER A 5 2.74 34.42 2.12
CA SER A 5 3.35 33.23 1.52
C SER A 5 3.78 32.15 2.53
N GLN A 6 4.05 32.50 3.79
CA GLN A 6 4.44 31.52 4.82
C GLN A 6 3.26 30.77 5.43
N GLN A 7 2.03 31.28 5.26
CA GLN A 7 0.82 30.61 5.77
C GLN A 7 0.37 29.45 4.86
N TYR A 8 0.74 29.46 3.57
CA TYR A 8 0.29 28.48 2.57
C TYR A 8 1.17 27.20 2.46
N TYR A 9 2.29 27.11 3.17
CA TYR A 9 3.17 25.92 3.13
C TYR A 9 2.92 24.94 4.29
N LYS A 10 1.67 24.80 4.75
CA LYS A 10 1.32 23.84 5.82
C LYS A 10 0.70 22.55 5.28
N ASP A 11 0.19 22.57 4.07
CA ASP A 11 -0.57 21.45 3.55
C ASP A 11 0.33 20.37 2.95
N GLY A 12 0.00 19.11 3.25
CA GLY A 12 0.73 17.96 2.75
C GLY A 12 0.62 17.84 1.24
N ILE A 13 1.69 17.39 0.58
CA ILE A 13 1.75 17.32 -0.89
C ILE A 13 0.65 16.44 -1.51
N LEU A 14 0.15 15.45 -0.77
CA LEU A 14 -0.98 14.59 -1.18
C LEU A 14 -2.28 15.37 -1.34
N LEU A 15 -2.49 16.43 -0.54
CA LEU A 15 -3.68 17.29 -0.66
C LEU A 15 -3.70 17.99 -2.02
N ILE A 16 -2.54 18.45 -2.49
CA ILE A 16 -2.42 19.08 -3.82
C ILE A 16 -2.87 18.10 -4.92
N PHE A 17 -2.52 16.83 -4.79
CA PHE A 17 -2.95 15.82 -5.77
C PHE A 17 -4.46 15.55 -5.71
N ASP A 18 -5.05 15.54 -4.52
CA ASP A 18 -6.50 15.43 -4.34
C ASP A 18 -7.22 16.65 -4.97
N GLU A 19 -6.71 17.86 -4.75
CA GLU A 19 -7.25 19.08 -5.36
C GLU A 19 -7.19 19.03 -6.88
N ILE A 20 -6.10 18.52 -7.45
CA ILE A 20 -5.99 18.38 -8.91
C ILE A 20 -7.03 17.38 -9.45
N ILE A 21 -7.30 16.28 -8.75
CA ILE A 21 -8.35 15.32 -9.14
C ILE A 21 -9.71 16.02 -9.17
N LEU A 22 -10.02 16.79 -8.13
CA LEU A 22 -11.30 17.47 -7.94
C LEU A 22 -11.48 18.74 -8.78
N ALA A 23 -10.45 19.20 -9.50
CA ALA A 23 -10.48 20.41 -10.32
C ALA A 23 -11.28 20.21 -11.63
N GLU A 24 -12.60 20.01 -11.54
CA GLU A 24 -13.48 19.69 -12.69
C GLU A 24 -13.52 20.78 -13.78
N LYS A 25 -13.30 22.04 -13.39
CA LYS A 25 -13.31 23.19 -14.31
C LYS A 25 -12.03 23.32 -15.14
N VAL A 26 -11.04 22.47 -14.88
CA VAL A 26 -9.72 22.53 -15.47
C VAL A 26 -9.58 21.41 -16.51
N SER A 27 -8.92 21.71 -17.64
CA SER A 27 -8.69 20.72 -18.69
C SER A 27 -8.08 19.43 -18.11
N PRO A 28 -8.62 18.24 -18.42
CA PRO A 28 -8.03 16.95 -18.07
C PRO A 28 -6.55 16.84 -18.49
N LEU A 29 -6.19 17.38 -19.65
CA LEU A 29 -4.81 17.40 -20.14
C LEU A 29 -3.90 18.24 -19.24
N TYR A 30 -4.37 19.42 -18.80
CA TYR A 30 -3.59 20.26 -17.90
C TYR A 30 -3.42 19.61 -16.51
N ARG A 31 -4.48 18.98 -15.99
CA ARG A 31 -4.41 18.22 -14.73
C ARG A 31 -3.38 17.08 -14.83
N ALA A 32 -3.40 16.33 -15.93
CA ALA A 32 -2.45 15.23 -16.17
C ALA A 32 -1.01 15.74 -16.30
N TYR A 33 -0.80 16.86 -17.01
CA TYR A 33 0.49 17.53 -17.10
C TYR A 33 0.99 17.93 -15.70
N LEU A 34 0.17 18.65 -14.93
CA LEU A 34 0.54 19.13 -13.61
C LEU A 34 0.86 17.98 -12.64
N GLN A 35 0.03 16.95 -12.59
CA GLN A 35 0.29 15.77 -11.77
C GLN A 35 1.57 15.06 -12.18
N THR A 36 1.83 14.92 -13.49
CA THR A 36 3.06 14.28 -13.98
C THR A 36 4.31 15.09 -13.59
N GLU A 37 4.28 16.42 -13.72
CA GLU A 37 5.43 17.27 -13.36
C GLU A 37 5.66 17.30 -11.84
N LEU A 38 4.60 17.41 -11.03
CA LEU A 38 4.71 17.35 -9.57
C LEU A 38 5.18 15.97 -9.10
N ALA A 39 4.71 14.90 -9.74
CA ALA A 39 5.11 13.53 -9.45
C ALA A 39 6.63 13.34 -9.57
N LYS A 40 7.28 13.94 -10.58
CA LYS A 40 8.75 13.87 -10.74
C LYS A 40 9.49 14.40 -9.52
N ALA A 41 8.96 15.42 -8.84
CA ALA A 41 9.58 15.98 -7.65
C ALA A 41 9.38 15.08 -6.43
N VAL A 42 8.16 14.60 -6.20
CA VAL A 42 7.85 13.77 -5.02
C VAL A 42 8.44 12.37 -5.09
N GLN A 43 8.54 11.80 -6.30
CA GLN A 43 9.14 10.48 -6.51
C GLN A 43 10.64 10.44 -6.22
N ARG A 44 11.34 11.59 -6.11
CA ARG A 44 12.74 11.63 -5.67
C ARG A 44 12.90 11.29 -4.20
N ARG A 45 11.85 11.47 -3.38
CA ARG A 45 11.86 11.19 -1.94
C ARG A 45 10.50 10.64 -1.48
N PRO A 46 10.08 9.47 -1.99
CA PRO A 46 8.73 8.97 -1.80
C PRO A 46 8.37 8.76 -0.32
N HIS A 47 9.34 8.29 0.48
CA HIS A 47 9.16 8.11 1.92
C HIS A 47 8.97 9.44 2.66
N GLY A 48 9.75 10.47 2.30
CA GLY A 48 9.66 11.79 2.96
C GLY A 48 8.34 12.52 2.68
N TRP A 49 7.65 12.13 1.61
CA TRP A 49 6.34 12.66 1.24
C TRP A 49 5.17 11.76 1.65
N GLY A 50 5.44 10.64 2.33
CA GLY A 50 4.39 9.71 2.76
C GLY A 50 3.74 8.91 1.62
N LEU A 51 4.34 8.85 0.43
CA LEU A 51 3.76 8.14 -0.73
C LEU A 51 3.58 6.63 -0.48
N ILE A 52 4.37 6.06 0.44
CA ILE A 52 4.23 4.65 0.85
C ILE A 52 2.90 4.36 1.54
N LEU A 53 2.25 5.38 2.11
CA LEU A 53 0.97 5.27 2.80
C LEU A 53 -0.22 5.47 1.84
N ALA A 54 0.03 5.91 0.61
CA ALA A 54 -0.99 6.14 -0.42
C ALA A 54 -0.66 5.31 -1.68
N PRO A 55 -0.74 3.97 -1.63
CA PRO A 55 -0.36 3.12 -2.76
C PRO A 55 -1.18 3.39 -4.02
N THR A 56 -2.43 3.85 -3.89
CA THR A 56 -3.27 4.23 -5.03
C THR A 56 -2.66 5.37 -5.84
N PHE A 57 -1.90 6.27 -5.22
CA PHE A 57 -1.22 7.37 -5.90
C PHE A 57 -0.30 6.89 -7.03
N LEU A 58 0.55 5.89 -6.76
CA LEU A 58 1.51 5.39 -7.75
C LEU A 58 0.79 4.68 -8.90
N ARG A 59 -0.24 3.90 -8.59
CA ARG A 59 -1.09 3.23 -9.58
C ARG A 59 -1.80 4.24 -10.48
N ASP A 60 -2.33 5.30 -9.88
CA ASP A 60 -3.06 6.33 -10.61
C ASP A 60 -2.15 7.16 -11.50
N LEU A 61 -0.94 7.45 -11.04
CA LEU A 61 0.08 8.08 -11.87
C LEU A 61 0.49 7.22 -13.06
N GLU A 62 0.65 5.90 -12.88
CA GLU A 62 0.91 4.97 -13.99
C GLU A 62 -0.25 4.97 -15.00
N LEU A 63 -1.49 4.92 -14.52
CA LEU A 63 -2.68 5.02 -15.37
C LEU A 63 -2.73 6.34 -16.15
N ILE A 64 -2.40 7.47 -15.51
CA ILE A 64 -2.30 8.77 -16.19
C ILE A 64 -1.22 8.74 -17.28
N GLN A 65 -0.07 8.13 -17.02
CA GLN A 65 1.00 8.02 -18.01
C GLN A 65 0.60 7.22 -19.24
N THR A 66 -0.24 6.20 -19.09
CA THR A 66 -0.76 5.41 -20.22
C THR A 66 -1.87 6.12 -21.01
N LYS A 67 -2.60 7.04 -20.36
CA LYS A 67 -3.75 7.74 -20.97
C LYS A 67 -3.38 9.08 -21.59
N LYS A 68 -2.34 9.73 -21.08
CA LYS A 68 -1.89 11.03 -21.59
C LYS A 68 -1.11 10.84 -22.91
N PRO A 69 -1.05 11.88 -23.76
CA PRO A 69 -0.21 11.84 -24.95
C PRO A 69 1.26 11.55 -24.60
N PRO A 70 1.99 10.76 -25.42
CA PRO A 70 3.41 10.45 -25.19
C PRO A 70 4.27 11.70 -25.04
N ILE A 71 3.98 12.71 -25.86
CA ILE A 71 4.57 14.05 -25.78
C ILE A 71 3.43 15.01 -25.45
N LEU A 72 3.37 15.41 -24.17
CA LEU A 72 2.49 16.45 -23.68
C LEU A 72 3.36 17.61 -23.19
N GLY A 73 3.61 18.57 -24.08
CA GLY A 73 4.36 19.78 -23.77
C GLY A 73 3.60 20.72 -22.83
N ARG A 74 4.33 21.69 -22.26
CA ARG A 74 3.80 22.66 -21.28
C ARG A 74 2.56 23.41 -21.75
N ASN A 75 2.38 23.59 -23.06
CA ASN A 75 1.32 24.39 -23.66
C ASN A 75 0.37 23.56 -24.54
N ASP A 76 0.63 22.27 -24.67
CA ASP A 76 -0.07 21.38 -25.61
C ASP A 76 -1.54 21.14 -25.21
N TRP A 77 -1.85 21.29 -23.93
CA TRP A 77 -3.21 21.22 -23.38
C TRP A 77 -4.11 22.41 -23.77
N MET A 78 -3.57 23.46 -24.38
CA MET A 78 -4.35 24.62 -24.84
C MET A 78 -4.88 24.46 -26.27
N ILE A 79 -4.62 23.32 -26.93
CA ILE A 79 -5.02 23.06 -28.31
C ILE A 79 -6.10 21.97 -28.33
N ASP A 80 -7.36 22.40 -28.29
CA ASP A 80 -8.55 21.53 -28.14
C ASP A 80 -8.65 20.41 -29.20
N SER A 81 -8.12 20.63 -30.40
CA SER A 81 -8.24 19.68 -31.51
C SER A 81 -7.18 18.57 -31.52
N ARG A 82 -6.09 18.72 -30.75
CA ARG A 82 -4.89 17.89 -30.94
C ARG A 82 -4.95 16.54 -30.22
N TYR A 83 -5.65 16.47 -29.09
CA TYR A 83 -5.63 15.32 -28.18
C TYR A 83 -7.04 14.97 -27.67
N ALA A 84 -8.05 15.07 -28.53
CA ALA A 84 -9.45 14.89 -28.13
C ALA A 84 -9.74 13.50 -27.54
N GLU A 85 -9.07 12.46 -28.04
CA GLU A 85 -9.23 11.09 -27.53
C GLU A 85 -8.61 10.93 -26.14
N GLU A 86 -7.39 11.41 -25.95
CA GLU A 86 -6.69 11.38 -24.67
C GLU A 86 -7.36 12.28 -23.63
N GLU A 87 -7.87 13.43 -24.04
CA GLU A 87 -8.63 14.32 -23.16
C GLU A 87 -9.89 13.63 -22.63
N LYS A 88 -10.62 12.92 -23.49
CA LYS A 88 -11.76 12.09 -23.08
C LYS A 88 -11.33 10.97 -22.14
N ALA A 89 -10.28 10.23 -22.48
CA ALA A 89 -9.78 9.14 -21.64
C ALA A 89 -9.31 9.63 -20.25
N LEU A 90 -8.69 10.80 -20.18
CA LEU A 90 -8.28 11.44 -18.93
C LEU A 90 -9.49 11.97 -18.16
N LYS A 91 -10.49 12.53 -18.84
CA LYS A 91 -11.75 12.94 -18.21
C LYS A 91 -12.42 11.75 -17.52
N ASP A 92 -12.59 10.65 -18.24
CA ASP A 92 -13.18 9.41 -17.71
C ASP A 92 -12.37 8.88 -16.52
N PHE A 93 -11.04 8.95 -16.59
CA PHE A 93 -10.17 8.63 -15.47
C PHE A 93 -10.46 9.52 -14.26
N TYR A 94 -10.41 10.85 -14.38
CA TYR A 94 -10.63 11.75 -13.25
C TYR A 94 -12.06 11.62 -12.68
N ASP A 95 -13.06 11.44 -13.53
CA ASP A 95 -14.44 11.22 -13.10
C ASP A 95 -14.56 9.91 -12.31
N SER A 96 -13.83 8.85 -12.67
CA SER A 96 -13.77 7.58 -11.90
C SER A 96 -13.09 7.71 -10.53
N LYS A 97 -12.34 8.80 -10.29
CA LYS A 97 -11.60 9.04 -9.03
C LYS A 97 -12.35 9.94 -8.05
N LYS A 98 -13.54 10.42 -8.42
CA LYS A 98 -14.39 11.19 -7.50
C LYS A 98 -14.69 10.38 -6.24
N GLY A 99 -14.44 10.98 -5.08
CA GLY A 99 -14.63 10.35 -3.78
C GLY A 99 -13.43 9.57 -3.25
N ASN A 100 -12.35 9.43 -4.03
CA ASN A 100 -11.06 8.96 -3.53
C ASN A 100 -10.21 10.14 -3.04
N SER A 101 -9.39 9.89 -2.03
CA SER A 101 -8.46 10.86 -1.47
C SER A 101 -7.20 10.15 -1.05
N TYR A 102 -6.06 10.60 -1.57
CA TYR A 102 -4.74 10.11 -1.18
C TYR A 102 -4.40 10.52 0.25
N VAL A 103 -4.86 11.70 0.69
CA VAL A 103 -4.71 12.13 2.09
C VAL A 103 -5.45 11.18 3.02
N LEU A 104 -6.69 10.82 2.67
CA LEU A 104 -7.48 9.88 3.46
C LEU A 104 -6.83 8.50 3.49
N GLU A 105 -6.39 7.99 2.34
CA GLU A 105 -5.66 6.73 2.22
C GLU A 105 -4.41 6.72 3.11
N ALA A 106 -3.61 7.79 3.06
CA ALA A 106 -2.41 7.92 3.89
C ALA A 106 -2.73 7.95 5.39
N LYS A 107 -3.79 8.66 5.79
CA LYS A 107 -4.21 8.73 7.19
C LYS A 107 -4.67 7.37 7.71
N VAL A 108 -5.49 6.66 6.94
CA VAL A 108 -5.94 5.31 7.26
C VAL A 108 -4.76 4.36 7.40
N ASN A 109 -3.85 4.35 6.42
CA ASN A 109 -2.68 3.47 6.46
C ASN A 109 -1.70 3.82 7.58
N SER A 110 -1.57 5.09 7.97
CA SER A 110 -0.78 5.48 9.15
C SER A 110 -1.33 4.83 10.42
N GLY A 111 -2.63 5.01 10.71
CA GLY A 111 -3.25 4.45 11.90
C GLY A 111 -3.22 2.91 11.92
N LEU A 112 -3.41 2.28 10.75
CA LEU A 112 -3.27 0.83 10.61
C LEU A 112 -1.84 0.37 10.92
N ILE A 113 -0.81 1.04 10.37
CA ILE A 113 0.60 0.70 10.64
C ILE A 113 0.95 0.93 12.11
N GLU A 114 0.47 2.00 12.73
CA GLU A 114 0.65 2.26 14.16
C GLU A 114 0.10 1.10 15.00
N SER A 115 -1.09 0.59 14.68
CA SER A 115 -1.65 -0.59 15.38
C SER A 115 -0.77 -1.85 15.24
N VAL A 116 -0.09 -2.01 14.10
CA VAL A 116 0.85 -3.13 13.86
C VAL A 116 2.14 -2.93 14.64
N ILE A 117 2.65 -1.71 14.71
CA ILE A 117 3.86 -1.37 15.48
C ILE A 117 3.61 -1.62 16.97
N GLU A 118 2.47 -1.17 17.50
CA GLU A 118 2.11 -1.36 18.90
C GLU A 118 1.94 -2.84 19.27
N THR A 119 1.31 -3.62 18.40
CA THR A 119 1.08 -5.05 18.65
C THR A 119 2.34 -5.89 18.44
N GLY A 120 3.09 -5.56 17.38
CA GLY A 120 4.35 -6.18 17.02
C GLY A 120 4.26 -7.62 16.51
N PHE A 121 5.44 -8.17 16.25
CA PHE A 121 5.64 -9.54 15.77
C PHE A 121 6.25 -10.42 16.86
N GLY A 122 5.94 -11.70 16.81
CA GLY A 122 6.50 -12.74 17.66
C GLY A 122 7.40 -13.69 16.88
N TYR A 123 8.36 -14.31 17.55
CA TYR A 123 9.18 -15.36 16.97
C TYR A 123 8.40 -16.68 16.93
N ALA A 124 8.34 -17.31 15.75
CA ALA A 124 7.65 -18.57 15.51
C ALA A 124 8.60 -19.75 15.34
N GLY A 125 9.89 -19.51 15.11
CA GLY A 125 10.88 -20.55 14.82
C GLY A 125 11.80 -20.17 13.67
N TYR A 126 12.36 -21.16 12.98
CA TYR A 126 13.25 -20.94 11.85
C TYR A 126 13.18 -22.07 10.83
N VAL A 127 13.74 -21.81 9.65
CA VAL A 127 13.96 -22.82 8.62
C VAL A 127 15.32 -23.46 8.84
N ASN A 128 15.40 -24.78 8.95
CA ASN A 128 16.64 -25.52 9.14
C ASN A 128 17.46 -25.63 7.83
N HIS A 129 18.69 -26.14 7.92
CA HIS A 129 19.60 -26.29 6.78
C HIS A 129 19.08 -27.16 5.63
N ASP A 130 18.20 -28.11 5.95
CA ASP A 130 17.53 -29.01 5.01
C ASP A 130 16.21 -28.42 4.45
N GLY A 131 15.88 -27.17 4.81
CA GLY A 131 14.63 -26.52 4.43
C GLY A 131 13.43 -26.91 5.29
N SER A 132 13.61 -27.75 6.32
CA SER A 132 12.53 -28.15 7.23
C SER A 132 12.18 -27.03 8.22
N LEU A 133 10.93 -26.99 8.67
CA LEU A 133 10.49 -26.02 9.66
C LEU A 133 10.78 -26.50 11.08
N VAL A 134 11.46 -25.67 11.87
CA VAL A 134 11.62 -25.84 13.32
C VAL A 134 10.80 -24.76 14.00
N LEU A 135 9.58 -25.12 14.41
CA LEU A 135 8.59 -24.20 14.97
C LEU A 135 8.50 -24.30 16.49
N GLN A 136 8.23 -23.17 17.14
CA GLN A 136 7.88 -23.09 18.55
C GLN A 136 6.36 -23.19 18.76
N ASP A 137 5.93 -23.37 20.01
CA ASP A 137 4.51 -23.40 20.36
C ASP A 137 3.74 -22.13 19.94
N SER A 138 4.44 -21.00 19.87
CA SER A 138 3.89 -19.73 19.38
C SER A 138 3.39 -19.81 17.93
N ALA A 139 3.90 -20.74 17.12
CA ALA A 139 3.43 -20.96 15.75
C ALA A 139 2.04 -21.61 15.68
N LYS A 140 1.52 -22.20 16.77
CA LYS A 140 0.21 -22.88 16.77
C LYS A 140 -0.94 -21.91 16.51
N ILE A 141 -0.83 -20.69 17.07
CA ILE A 141 -1.80 -19.60 16.90
C ILE A 141 -1.57 -18.80 15.62
N ALA A 142 -0.43 -18.98 14.96
CA ALA A 142 -0.10 -18.26 13.73
C ALA A 142 -0.87 -18.85 12.54
N LYS A 143 -1.38 -17.96 11.69
CA LYS A 143 -1.96 -18.30 10.38
C LYS A 143 -0.97 -18.12 9.23
N VAL A 144 -0.07 -17.14 9.38
CA VAL A 144 0.95 -16.78 8.41
C VAL A 144 2.29 -16.66 9.12
N LEU A 145 3.34 -17.24 8.53
CA LEU A 145 4.72 -17.06 8.95
C LEU A 145 5.45 -16.16 7.95
N TYR A 146 6.02 -15.09 8.48
CA TYR A 146 6.80 -14.11 7.78
C TYR A 146 8.28 -14.44 7.91
N GLY A 147 9.01 -14.35 6.81
CA GLY A 147 10.47 -14.49 6.83
C GLY A 147 11.08 -13.86 5.61
N SER A 148 12.39 -13.65 5.66
CA SER A 148 13.11 -13.07 4.53
C SER A 148 13.42 -14.13 3.48
N PRO A 149 13.08 -13.91 2.20
CA PRO A 149 13.40 -14.85 1.12
C PRO A 149 14.89 -14.82 0.75
N SER A 150 15.66 -13.84 1.25
CA SER A 150 17.11 -13.71 1.08
C SER A 150 17.65 -12.67 2.05
N PRO A 151 18.87 -12.77 2.60
CA PRO A 151 19.37 -11.88 3.65
C PRO A 151 19.22 -10.37 3.42
N GLU A 152 19.22 -9.92 2.17
CA GLU A 152 19.11 -8.50 1.79
C GLU A 152 17.66 -8.02 1.57
N LYS A 153 16.67 -8.91 1.64
CA LYS A 153 15.25 -8.60 1.41
C LYS A 153 14.47 -8.50 2.71
N HIS A 154 13.41 -7.69 2.69
CA HIS A 154 12.48 -7.60 3.80
C HIS A 154 11.68 -8.91 3.95
N ALA A 155 11.11 -9.11 5.15
CA ALA A 155 10.27 -10.27 5.41
C ALA A 155 8.96 -10.19 4.60
N ILE A 156 8.57 -11.30 4.01
CA ILE A 156 7.32 -11.49 3.28
C ILE A 156 6.56 -12.69 3.88
N PRO A 157 5.26 -12.86 3.60
CA PRO A 157 4.59 -14.12 3.85
C PRO A 157 5.35 -15.25 3.14
N LEU A 158 5.93 -16.18 3.91
CA LEU A 158 6.62 -17.35 3.36
C LEU A 158 5.76 -18.59 3.50
N TYR A 159 5.02 -18.72 4.60
CA TYR A 159 4.17 -19.88 4.82
C TYR A 159 2.77 -19.45 5.25
N SER A 160 1.75 -20.03 4.64
CA SER A 160 0.36 -19.94 5.06
C SER A 160 -0.11 -21.28 5.62
N LYS A 161 -0.93 -21.26 6.66
CA LYS A 161 -1.47 -22.47 7.28
C LYS A 161 -2.55 -23.06 6.37
N ASN A 162 -2.49 -24.38 6.13
CA ASN A 162 -3.52 -25.08 5.38
C ASN A 162 -4.82 -25.13 6.20
N GLU A 163 -5.96 -24.85 5.56
CA GLU A 163 -7.27 -25.04 6.19
C GLU A 163 -7.46 -26.49 6.65
N GLY A 164 -7.75 -26.68 7.93
CA GLY A 164 -8.05 -27.99 8.51
C GLY A 164 -6.84 -28.88 8.86
N ALA A 165 -5.60 -28.39 8.75
CA ALA A 165 -4.43 -29.14 9.18
C ALA A 165 -4.04 -28.79 10.63
N ASP A 166 -4.04 -29.80 11.50
CA ASP A 166 -3.43 -29.68 12.82
C ASP A 166 -1.93 -29.41 12.67
N VAL A 167 -1.43 -28.46 13.47
CA VAL A 167 -0.01 -28.16 13.56
C VAL A 167 0.62 -29.26 14.39
N ASP A 168 0.78 -30.45 13.82
CA ASP A 168 1.61 -31.48 14.42
C ASP A 168 3.07 -31.02 14.32
N VAL A 169 3.46 -30.27 15.33
CA VAL A 169 4.86 -30.02 15.66
C VAL A 169 5.38 -31.37 16.16
N LEU A 170 6.12 -32.09 15.32
CA LEU A 170 7.45 -32.67 15.62
C LEU A 170 7.80 -33.85 14.70
N ALA A 171 9.10 -33.91 14.40
CA ALA A 171 9.88 -35.00 13.80
C ALA A 171 9.79 -35.19 12.27
N GLY A 172 10.84 -34.72 11.58
CA GLY A 172 11.23 -35.27 10.29
C GLY A 172 10.67 -34.54 9.07
N GLY A 173 11.25 -33.38 8.75
CA GLY A 173 11.51 -33.00 7.36
C GLY A 173 10.36 -32.54 6.47
N LYS A 174 9.08 -32.64 6.86
CA LYS A 174 7.96 -32.07 6.07
C LYS A 174 6.88 -31.49 6.98
N SER A 175 6.72 -30.17 6.93
CA SER A 175 5.69 -29.43 7.67
C SER A 175 4.30 -29.77 7.14
N LYS A 176 3.67 -30.82 7.69
CA LYS A 176 2.23 -31.06 7.49
C LYS A 176 1.48 -29.84 8.02
N GLY A 177 0.72 -29.19 7.15
CA GLY A 177 -0.15 -28.06 7.53
C GLY A 177 0.36 -26.66 7.19
N TRP A 178 1.55 -26.52 6.58
CA TRP A 178 2.03 -25.23 6.07
C TRP A 178 2.26 -25.30 4.56
N LYS A 179 1.67 -24.37 3.82
CA LYS A 179 1.91 -24.16 2.39
C LYS A 179 3.01 -23.14 2.21
N LEU A 180 4.02 -23.49 1.43
CA LEU A 180 5.09 -22.59 1.04
C LEU A 180 4.62 -21.67 -0.10
N GLU A 181 4.81 -20.36 0.06
CA GLU A 181 4.38 -19.32 -0.90
C GLU A 181 5.55 -18.65 -1.65
N GLY A 182 6.80 -19.07 -1.40
CA GLY A 182 7.97 -18.48 -2.05
C GLY A 182 9.24 -19.33 -1.96
N SER A 183 10.38 -18.70 -2.25
CA SER A 183 11.70 -19.30 -2.06
C SER A 183 12.17 -19.12 -0.62
N VAL A 184 12.84 -20.13 -0.07
CA VAL A 184 13.29 -20.13 1.31
C VAL A 184 14.79 -20.31 1.39
N VAL A 185 15.42 -19.54 2.28
CA VAL A 185 16.83 -19.67 2.59
C VAL A 185 16.99 -20.41 3.93
N PRO A 186 17.95 -21.34 4.04
CA PRO A 186 18.34 -21.93 5.31
C PRO A 186 18.57 -20.90 6.41
N PHE A 187 18.22 -21.26 7.64
CA PHE A 187 18.36 -20.44 8.84
C PHE A 187 17.54 -19.14 8.84
N THR A 188 16.54 -19.03 7.95
CA THR A 188 15.63 -17.89 7.94
C THR A 188 14.79 -17.89 9.22
N PRO A 189 14.84 -16.82 10.04
CA PRO A 189 13.94 -16.68 11.18
C PRO A 189 12.52 -16.46 10.68
N LEU A 190 11.57 -17.11 11.35
CA LEU A 190 10.15 -17.02 11.06
C LEU A 190 9.46 -16.23 12.16
N LEU A 191 8.65 -15.27 11.75
CA LEU A 191 7.89 -14.37 12.61
C LEU A 191 6.40 -14.55 12.34
N TYR A 192 5.57 -14.23 13.32
CA TYR A 192 4.12 -14.15 13.14
C TYR A 192 3.61 -12.82 13.70
N PHE A 193 2.55 -12.29 13.12
CA PHE A 193 1.87 -11.13 13.67
C PHE A 193 1.08 -11.55 14.91
N LYS A 194 1.29 -10.88 16.04
CA LYS A 194 0.64 -11.23 17.32
C LYS A 194 -0.82 -10.78 17.39
N GLY A 195 -1.19 -9.82 16.54
CA GLY A 195 -2.47 -9.13 16.60
C GLY A 195 -3.54 -9.71 15.72
N ASP A 196 -4.73 -9.12 15.85
CA ASP A 196 -5.86 -9.31 14.95
C ASP A 196 -5.93 -8.13 13.98
N ARG A 197 -5.77 -8.39 12.67
CA ARG A 197 -5.83 -7.36 11.63
C ARG A 197 -7.22 -6.71 11.56
N ASN A 198 -8.27 -7.48 11.83
CA ASN A 198 -9.65 -6.99 11.84
C ASN A 198 -9.90 -6.06 13.02
N ALA A 199 -9.26 -6.29 14.17
CA ALA A 199 -9.32 -5.38 15.31
C ALA A 199 -8.71 -4.01 14.94
N GLY A 200 -7.57 -4.00 14.24
CA GLY A 200 -6.95 -2.76 13.73
C GLY A 200 -7.87 -2.01 12.75
N ILE A 201 -8.49 -2.74 11.80
CA ILE A 201 -9.46 -2.16 10.85
C ILE A 201 -10.64 -1.53 11.58
N LYS A 202 -11.21 -2.21 12.58
CA LYS A 202 -12.34 -1.71 13.38
C LYS A 202 -11.98 -0.46 14.17
N ALA A 203 -10.81 -0.45 14.78
CA ALA A 203 -10.33 0.71 15.54
C ALA A 203 -10.19 1.95 14.63
N VAL A 204 -9.51 1.80 13.49
CA VAL A 204 -9.33 2.89 12.51
C VAL A 204 -10.67 3.30 11.89
N ALA A 205 -11.57 2.36 11.60
CA ALA A 205 -12.91 2.66 11.10
C ALA A 205 -13.69 3.55 12.09
N SER A 206 -13.66 3.20 13.37
CA SER A 206 -14.30 3.99 14.43
C SER A 206 -13.67 5.38 14.58
N GLU A 207 -12.35 5.50 14.50
CA GLU A 207 -11.64 6.77 14.64
C GLU A 207 -11.91 7.71 13.47
N GLN A 208 -11.91 7.17 12.24
CA GLN A 208 -12.12 7.95 11.02
C GLN A 208 -13.61 8.15 10.67
N GLY A 209 -14.54 7.52 11.39
CA GLY A 209 -15.97 7.59 11.10
C GLY A 209 -16.34 6.98 9.74
N LEU A 210 -15.62 5.94 9.31
CA LEU A 210 -15.81 5.26 8.02
C LEU A 210 -16.30 3.82 8.22
N SER A 211 -16.91 3.23 7.19
CA SER A 211 -17.24 1.80 7.21
C SER A 211 -15.98 0.94 7.12
N GLU A 212 -16.02 -0.27 7.70
CA GLU A 212 -14.91 -1.24 7.61
C GLU A 212 -14.56 -1.58 6.15
N GLU A 213 -15.56 -1.68 5.28
CA GLU A 213 -15.37 -1.89 3.84
C GLU A 213 -14.57 -0.75 3.20
N ARG A 214 -14.86 0.50 3.58
CA ARG A 214 -14.12 1.66 3.08
C ARG A 214 -12.67 1.62 3.57
N ILE A 215 -12.43 1.29 4.83
CA ILE A 215 -11.07 1.12 5.37
C ILE A 215 -10.31 0.04 4.60
N ARG A 216 -10.91 -1.15 4.38
CA ARG A 216 -10.30 -2.23 3.59
C ARG A 216 -9.95 -1.80 2.17
N SER A 217 -10.81 -1.01 1.53
CA SER A 217 -10.54 -0.49 0.17
C SER A 217 -9.33 0.44 0.10
N LEU A 218 -8.94 1.06 1.22
CA LEU A 218 -7.80 1.98 1.34
C LEU A 218 -6.56 1.30 1.95
N ALA A 219 -6.74 0.15 2.59
CA ALA A 219 -5.71 -0.51 3.36
C ALA A 219 -4.63 -1.13 2.45
N ILE A 220 -3.37 -1.04 2.89
CA ILE A 220 -2.27 -1.80 2.29
C ILE A 220 -2.54 -3.31 2.34
N SER A 221 -1.92 -4.05 1.42
CA SER A 221 -2.19 -5.48 1.19
C SER A 221 -2.12 -6.35 2.44
N PHE A 222 -1.23 -6.02 3.39
CA PHE A 222 -1.09 -6.71 4.67
C PHE A 222 -2.43 -6.90 5.42
N PHE A 223 -3.34 -5.92 5.36
CA PHE A 223 -4.65 -5.98 6.04
C PHE A 223 -5.75 -6.62 5.21
N ASN A 224 -5.49 -6.88 3.93
CA ASN A 224 -6.42 -7.46 2.97
C ASN A 224 -6.10 -8.93 2.63
N GLU A 225 -4.97 -9.46 3.10
CA GLU A 225 -4.67 -10.89 3.06
C GLU A 225 -5.75 -11.65 3.86
N LEU A 226 -6.50 -12.51 3.16
CA LEU A 226 -7.56 -13.34 3.74
C LEU A 226 -7.01 -14.17 4.92
N GLU A 227 -7.82 -14.23 5.96
CA GLU A 227 -7.58 -14.96 7.20
C GLU A 227 -7.90 -16.44 7.12
#